data_AF-A0A8T1BRQ8-F1
#
_entry.id   AF-A0A8T1BRQ8-F1
#
_cell.length_a   1.000
_cell.length_b   1.000
_cell.length_c   1.000
_cell.angle_alpha   90.00
_cell.angle_beta   90.00
_cell.angle_gamma   90.00
#
_symmetry.space_group_name_H-M   'P 1'
#
loop_
_entity.id
_entity.type
_entity.pdbx_description
1 polymer ?
#
loop_
_entity_poly.entity_id
_entity_poly.type
_entity_poly.pdbx_seq_one_letter_code
_entity_poly.pdbx_strand_id
1 'polypeptide(L)' 'MEYEQGAESQPMDGNPSMRGPSESTTHIARADCSHLSGPEWEALQRLATVIGEAAVATMLRTFSPTEQHGVALGFIVKE' A
#
# COMPACT_ATOMS: atom_id res chain seq x y z
N MET A 1 -44.99 -29.18 21.21
CA MET A 1 -43.75 -29.15 20.41
C MET A 1 -43.67 -27.74 19.87
N GLU A 2 -42.93 -26.90 20.56
CA GLU A 2 -42.63 -25.53 20.13
C GLU A 2 -41.36 -25.57 19.29
N TYR A 3 -41.41 -24.95 18.11
CA TYR A 3 -40.28 -24.17 17.62
C TYR A 3 -40.80 -23.16 16.60
N GLU A 4 -40.73 -21.89 17.01
CA GLU A 4 -40.95 -20.73 16.17
C GLU A 4 -39.79 -20.65 15.18
N GLN A 5 -40.03 -21.05 13.93
CA GLN A 5 -39.03 -20.94 12.87
C GLN A 5 -39.07 -19.51 12.34
N GLY A 6 -38.17 -18.68 12.89
CA GLY A 6 -38.01 -17.29 12.54
C GLY A 6 -37.90 -17.07 11.04
N ALA A 7 -38.68 -16.11 10.54
CA ALA A 7 -38.52 -15.54 9.21
C ALA A 7 -37.14 -14.88 9.13
N GLU A 8 -36.14 -15.61 8.66
CA GLU A 8 -34.86 -15.04 8.26
C GLU A 8 -35.12 -14.12 7.06
N SER A 9 -35.24 -12.84 7.38
CA SER A 9 -35.21 -11.75 6.42
C SER A 9 -33.79 -11.69 5.87
N GLN A 10 -33.60 -12.13 4.63
CA GLN A 10 -32.43 -11.72 3.85
C GLN A 10 -32.36 -10.18 3.86
N PRO A 11 -31.16 -9.61 3.97
CA PRO A 11 -30.72 -8.93 2.76
C PRO A 11 -29.21 -9.02 2.49
N MET A 12 -28.94 -8.71 1.22
CA MET A 12 -27.66 -8.41 0.60
C MET A 12 -26.72 -9.60 0.42
N ASP A 13 -26.81 -10.13 -0.80
CA ASP A 13 -25.64 -10.49 -1.61
C ASP A 13 -24.50 -9.52 -1.32
N GLY A 14 -23.67 -9.91 -0.35
CA GLY A 14 -22.38 -9.30 -0.08
C GLY A 14 -21.53 -9.62 -1.29
N ASN A 15 -21.58 -8.75 -2.27
CA ASN A 15 -20.71 -8.79 -3.41
C ASN A 15 -19.42 -8.00 -3.08
N PRO A 16 -18.32 -8.63 -2.65
CA PRO A 16 -17.01 -7.99 -2.68
C PRO A 16 -16.40 -8.08 -4.09
N SER A 17 -17.18 -7.84 -5.14
CA SER A 17 -16.70 -7.66 -6.52
C SER A 17 -16.89 -6.21 -6.94
N MET A 18 -16.44 -5.30 -6.07
CA MET A 18 -15.81 -4.07 -6.51
C MET A 18 -14.29 -4.16 -6.27
N ARG A 19 -13.67 -5.29 -6.61
CA ARG A 19 -12.32 -5.22 -7.17
C ARG A 19 -12.51 -4.73 -8.61
N GLY A 20 -12.74 -3.41 -8.73
CA GLY A 20 -12.66 -2.70 -10.00
C GLY A 20 -11.35 -3.06 -10.71
N PRO A 21 -11.28 -2.88 -12.04
CA PRO A 21 -10.19 -3.41 -12.88
C PRO A 21 -8.90 -3.12 -12.16
N SER A 22 -8.25 -4.17 -11.64
CA SER A 22 -7.15 -4.07 -10.69
C SER A 22 -6.26 -2.95 -11.17
N GLU A 23 -6.40 -1.78 -10.52
CA GLU A 23 -5.42 -0.74 -10.63
C GLU A 23 -4.16 -1.51 -10.35
N SER A 24 -3.24 -1.51 -11.31
CA SER A 24 -1.95 -2.13 -11.13
C SER A 24 -1.26 -1.27 -10.08
N THR A 25 -1.76 -1.41 -8.85
CA THR A 25 -1.36 -0.74 -7.64
C THR A 25 0.06 -1.25 -7.53
N THR A 26 0.96 -0.40 -7.98
CA THR A 26 2.36 -0.74 -8.04
C THR A 26 2.80 -0.62 -6.60
N HIS A 27 2.40 -1.62 -5.81
CA HIS A 27 2.45 -1.56 -4.38
C HIS A 27 3.87 -1.89 -3.97
N ILE A 28 4.54 -0.95 -3.34
CA ILE A 28 5.91 -1.14 -2.87
C ILE A 28 5.80 -1.97 -1.60
N ALA A 29 6.25 -3.23 -1.65
CA ALA A 29 6.26 -4.05 -0.45
C ALA A 29 7.52 -3.76 0.36
N ARG A 30 7.41 -3.86 1.69
CA ARG A 30 8.58 -3.84 2.60
C ARG A 30 9.65 -4.87 2.19
N ALA A 31 9.21 -5.99 1.60
CA ALA A 31 10.10 -7.05 1.11
C ALA A 31 11.02 -6.58 -0.03
N ASP A 32 10.51 -5.72 -0.93
CA ASP A 32 11.30 -5.12 -2.03
C ASP A 32 12.31 -4.07 -1.52
N CYS A 33 12.09 -3.56 -0.31
CA CYS A 33 12.91 -2.56 0.34
C CYS A 33 13.47 -3.02 1.70
N SER A 34 13.88 -4.28 1.81
CA SER A 34 14.42 -4.84 3.06
C SER A 34 15.73 -4.17 3.52
N HIS A 35 16.42 -3.48 2.62
CA HIS A 35 17.62 -2.68 2.91
C HIS A 35 17.32 -1.32 3.55
N LEU A 36 16.06 -0.84 3.47
CA LEU A 36 15.65 0.41 4.09
C LEU A 36 15.32 0.20 5.58
N SER A 37 15.90 1.04 6.43
CA SER A 37 15.58 1.05 7.86
C SER A 37 14.11 1.45 8.09
N GLY A 38 13.56 1.15 9.27
CA GLY A 38 12.20 1.56 9.65
C GLY A 38 11.86 3.03 9.33
N PRO A 39 12.66 4.03 9.74
CA PRO A 39 12.38 5.44 9.45
C PRO A 39 12.48 5.79 7.95
N GLU A 40 13.37 5.15 7.21
CA GLU A 40 13.50 5.35 5.76
C GLU A 40 12.29 4.81 5.01
N TRP A 41 11.78 3.65 5.44
CA TRP A 41 10.56 3.07 4.91
C TRP A 41 9.34 3.97 5.16
N GLU A 42 9.22 4.51 6.37
CA GLU A 42 8.19 5.50 6.71
C GLU A 42 8.27 6.73 5.79
N ALA A 43 9.47 7.27 5.58
CA ALA A 43 9.70 8.39 4.69
C ALA A 43 9.38 8.07 3.23
N LEU A 44 9.69 6.85 2.78
CA LEU A 44 9.35 6.39 1.44
C LEU A 44 7.84 6.23 1.24
N GLN A 45 7.13 5.69 2.25
CA GLN A 45 5.67 5.61 2.21
C GLN A 45 5.04 7.00 2.16
N ARG A 46 5.56 7.96 2.93
CA ARG A 46 5.12 9.36 2.88
C ARG A 46 5.46 10.03 1.56
N LEU A 47 6.62 9.74 0.97
CA LEU A 47 6.93 10.18 -0.38
C LEU A 47 5.92 9.60 -1.38
N ALA A 48 5.56 8.32 -1.23
CA ALA A 48 4.56 7.66 -2.05
C ALA A 48 3.16 8.25 -1.89
N THR A 49 2.80 8.82 -0.73
CA THR A 49 1.54 9.58 -0.59
C THR A 49 1.61 10.96 -1.26
N VAL A 50 2.79 11.59 -1.33
CA VAL A 50 2.98 12.92 -1.95
C VAL A 50 3.01 12.84 -3.48
N ILE A 51 3.77 11.91 -4.05
CA ILE A 51 3.97 11.80 -5.52
C ILE A 51 3.32 10.57 -6.16
N GLY A 52 2.75 9.67 -5.35
CA GLY A 52 2.15 8.41 -5.80
C GLY A 52 3.12 7.22 -5.75
N GLU A 53 2.61 6.05 -5.38
CA GLU A 53 3.38 4.79 -5.35
C GLU A 53 3.98 4.43 -6.70
N ALA A 54 3.26 4.63 -7.80
CA ALA A 54 3.77 4.33 -9.14
C ALA A 54 5.01 5.17 -9.51
N ALA A 55 5.04 6.44 -9.08
CA ALA A 55 6.17 7.33 -9.27
C ALA A 55 7.35 6.87 -8.41
N VAL A 56 7.11 6.57 -7.13
CA VAL A 56 8.15 6.05 -6.24
C VAL A 56 8.69 4.71 -6.73
N ALA A 57 7.85 3.78 -7.18
CA ALA A 57 8.28 2.49 -7.72
C ALA A 57 9.11 2.63 -9.00
N THR A 58 8.78 3.59 -9.85
CA THR A 58 9.58 3.94 -11.04
C THR A 58 10.93 4.53 -10.63
N MET A 59 10.96 5.37 -9.59
CA MET A 59 12.19 5.91 -9.02
C MET A 59 13.04 4.81 -8.40
N LEU A 60 12.47 3.90 -7.62
CA LEU A 60 13.16 2.74 -7.04
C LEU A 60 13.74 1.83 -8.13
N ARG A 61 13.02 1.62 -9.24
CA ARG A 61 13.53 0.86 -10.39
C ARG A 61 14.74 1.51 -11.05
N THR A 62 14.81 2.84 -11.01
CA THR A 62 15.87 3.63 -11.64
C THR A 62 17.07 3.85 -10.70
N PHE A 63 16.80 3.93 -9.40
CA PHE A 63 17.78 4.22 -8.36
C PHE A 63 18.42 2.97 -7.78
N SER A 64 19.73 3.03 -7.62
CA SER A 64 20.52 2.02 -6.92
C SER A 64 20.11 1.98 -5.43
N PRO A 65 20.33 0.86 -4.70
CA PRO A 65 19.99 0.77 -3.27
C PRO A 65 20.53 1.92 -2.42
N THR A 66 21.72 2.44 -2.74
CA THR A 66 22.34 3.60 -2.07
C THR A 66 21.62 4.92 -2.37
N GLU A 67 21.12 5.10 -3.59
CA GLU A 67 20.36 6.28 -3.99
C GLU A 67 18.97 6.28 -3.34
N GLN A 68 18.34 5.11 -3.22
CA GLN A 68 17.07 4.95 -2.51
C GLN A 68 17.21 5.36 -1.03
N HIS A 69 18.31 4.95 -0.39
CA HIS A 69 18.66 5.38 0.97
C HIS A 69 18.81 6.91 1.05
N GLY A 70 19.52 7.51 0.10
CA GLY A 70 19.70 8.97 0.02
C GLY A 70 18.40 9.73 -0.15
N VAL A 71 17.47 9.23 -0.97
CA VAL A 71 16.13 9.82 -1.16
C VAL A 71 15.30 9.74 0.11
N ALA A 72 15.30 8.58 0.79
CA ALA A 72 14.58 8.40 2.03
C ALA A 72 15.15 9.31 3.14
N LEU A 73 16.47 9.36 3.32
CA LEU A 73 17.13 10.27 4.26
C LEU A 73 16.89 11.75 3.94
N GLY A 74 16.95 12.11 2.66
CA GLY A 74 16.67 13.48 2.20
C GLY A 74 15.22 13.91 2.46
N PHE A 75 14.28 12.96 2.48
CA PHE A 75 12.90 13.22 2.86
C PHE A 75 12.72 13.33 4.38
N ILE A 76 13.44 12.51 5.17
CA ILE A 76 13.44 12.58 6.65
C ILE A 76 14.03 13.89 7.16
N VAL A 77 15.15 14.35 6.59
CA VAL A 77 15.87 15.57 7.02
C VAL A 77 15.11 16.86 6.68
N LYS A 78 14.10 16.80 5.82
CA LYS A 78 13.34 17.97 5.34
C LYS A 78 12.03 18.21 6.09
N GLU A 79 11.85 17.56 7.24
CA GLU A 79 10.81 17.82 8.24
C GLU A 79 11.40 18.50 9.48
#